data_AF-A0A2V8X397-F1
#
_entry.id   AF-A0A2V8X397-F1
#
_cell.length_a   1.000
_cell.length_b   1.000
_cell.length_c   1.000
_cell.angle_alpha   90.00
_cell.angle_beta   90.00
_cell.angle_gamma   90.00
#
_symmetry.space_group_name_H-M   'P 1'
#
loop_
_entity.id
_entity.type
_entity.pdbx_description
1 polymer ?
#
loop_
_entity_poly.entity_id
_entity_poly.type
_entity_poly.pdbx_seq_one_letter_code
_entity_poly.pdbx_strand_id
1 'polypeptide(L)' 'MFPTDVVILAGARTPMARYTGAFSDVSAIELAAHASKEAIRRSGVDPGEFDHAIFGNVMQTSADAIYGARHV' A
#
# COMPACT_ATOMS: atom_id res chain seq x y z
N MET A 1 5.79 23.97 -13.73
CA MET A 1 5.70 23.20 -12.48
C MET A 1 6.53 23.93 -11.46
N PHE A 2 5.90 24.40 -10.38
CA PHE A 2 6.61 25.02 -9.27
C PHE A 2 7.30 23.94 -8.43
N PRO A 3 8.38 24.27 -7.71
CA PRO A 3 9.11 23.32 -6.86
C PRO A 3 8.26 22.65 -5.76
N THR A 4 7.08 23.21 -5.48
CA THR A 4 6.16 22.78 -4.42
C THR A 4 4.92 22.06 -4.93
N ASP A 5 4.81 21.84 -6.25
CA ASP A 5 3.63 21.16 -6.81
C ASP A 5 3.63 19.69 -6.36
N VAL A 6 2.52 19.24 -5.78
CA VAL A 6 2.31 17.83 -5.41
C VAL A 6 1.63 17.12 -6.58
N VAL A 7 2.22 16.01 -7.02
CA VAL A 7 1.72 15.24 -8.18
C VAL A 7 1.54 13.77 -7.82
N ILE A 8 0.63 13.10 -8.54
CA ILE A 8 0.44 11.65 -8.44
C ILE A 8 1.24 10.99 -9.56
N LEU A 9 2.29 10.25 -9.21
CA LEU A 9 3.14 9.55 -10.19
C LEU A 9 2.52 8.24 -10.67
N ALA A 10 1.91 7.48 -9.75
CA ALA A 10 1.32 6.18 -10.06
C ALA A 10 0.30 5.76 -9.00
N GLY A 11 -0.43 4.70 -9.32
CA GLY A 11 -1.35 4.04 -8.40
C GLY A 11 -1.63 2.60 -8.81
N ALA A 12 -1.93 1.78 -7.81
CA ALA A 12 -2.36 0.39 -7.98
C ALA A 12 -3.33 0.01 -6.86
N ARG A 13 -4.11 -1.05 -7.12
CA ARG A 13 -5.06 -1.59 -6.15
C ARG A 13 -5.18 -3.10 -6.33
N THR A 14 -5.42 -3.82 -5.25
CA THR A 14 -5.77 -5.25 -5.29
C THR A 14 -7.23 -5.44 -5.76
N PRO A 15 -7.63 -6.63 -6.23
CA PRO A 15 -9.05 -6.98 -6.33
C PRO A 15 -9.77 -6.81 -4.98
N MET A 16 -11.09 -6.60 -5.03
CA MET A 16 -11.93 -6.64 -3.84
C MET A 16 -12.66 -7.98 -3.81
N ALA A 17 -12.64 -8.65 -2.67
CA ALA A 17 -13.33 -9.92 -2.45
C ALA A 17 -14.57 -9.72 -1.58
N ARG A 18 -15.52 -10.66 -1.66
CA ARG A 18 -16.66 -10.71 -0.72
C ARG A 18 -16.17 -11.06 0.68
N TYR A 19 -16.95 -10.67 1.69
CA TYR A 19 -16.76 -11.11 3.07
C TYR A 19 -16.64 -12.65 3.12
N THR A 20 -15.64 -13.13 3.86
CA THR A 20 -15.26 -14.57 3.94
C THR A 20 -15.06 -15.25 2.57
N GLY A 21 -14.62 -14.50 1.56
CA GLY A 21 -14.34 -15.00 0.21
C GLY A 21 -12.85 -15.22 -0.07
N ALA A 22 -12.44 -14.97 -1.31
CA ALA A 22 -11.10 -15.33 -1.83
C ALA A 22 -9.89 -14.76 -1.06
N PHE A 23 -10.06 -13.74 -0.23
CA PHE A 23 -9.01 -13.13 0.58
C PHE A 23 -9.25 -13.29 2.10
N SER A 24 -10.04 -14.27 2.53
CA SER A 24 -10.31 -14.50 3.96
C SER A 24 -9.05 -14.76 4.78
N ASP A 25 -8.05 -15.40 4.16
CA ASP A 25 -6.82 -15.83 4.82
C ASP A 25 -5.63 -14.91 4.48
N VAL A 26 -5.88 -13.80 3.76
CA VAL A 26 -4.86 -12.82 3.40
C VAL A 26 -5.01 -11.62 4.33
N SER A 27 -3.94 -11.26 5.03
CA SER A 27 -3.95 -10.11 5.94
C SER A 27 -4.12 -8.79 5.20
N ALA A 28 -4.62 -7.77 5.91
CA ALA A 28 -4.66 -6.41 5.39
C ALA A 28 -3.25 -5.90 5.01
N ILE A 29 -2.22 -6.35 5.72
CA ILE A 29 -0.81 -5.99 5.50
C ILE A 29 -0.27 -6.61 4.21
N GLU A 30 -0.60 -7.87 3.91
CA GLU A 30 -0.21 -8.49 2.65
C GLU A 30 -0.86 -7.81 1.45
N LEU A 31 -2.17 -7.52 1.55
CA LEU A 31 -2.89 -6.79 0.49
C LEU A 31 -2.30 -5.38 0.27
N ALA A 32 -1.93 -4.71 1.36
CA ALA A 32 -1.25 -3.42 1.32
C ALA A 32 0.09 -3.51 0.57
N ALA A 33 0.96 -4.44 0.99
CA ALA A 33 2.27 -4.64 0.39
C ALA A 33 2.15 -4.98 -1.11
N HIS A 34 1.16 -5.78 -1.51
CA HIS A 34 0.90 -6.08 -2.91
C HIS A 34 0.54 -4.85 -3.74
N ALA A 35 -0.38 -4.02 -3.24
CA ALA A 35 -0.77 -2.79 -3.93
C ALA A 35 0.40 -1.79 -4.00
N SER A 36 1.12 -1.58 -2.90
CA SER A 36 2.22 -0.62 -2.81
C SER A 36 3.39 -0.99 -3.71
N LYS A 37 3.81 -2.27 -3.72
CA LYS A 37 4.87 -2.76 -4.63
C LYS A 37 4.55 -2.47 -6.09
N GLU A 38 3.30 -2.67 -6.51
CA GLU A 38 2.90 -2.40 -7.88
C GLU A 38 2.79 -0.89 -8.17
N ALA A 39 2.36 -0.07 -7.20
CA ALA A 39 2.35 1.38 -7.35
C ALA A 39 3.77 1.96 -7.48
N ILE A 40 4.72 1.51 -6.64
CA ILE A 40 6.14 1.87 -6.72
C ILE A 40 6.74 1.41 -8.05
N ARG A 41 6.47 0.17 -8.47
CA ARG A 41 6.95 -0.32 -9.78
C ARG A 41 6.43 0.52 -10.95
N ARG A 42 5.17 0.98 -10.88
CA ARG A 42 4.55 1.83 -11.91
C ARG A 42 5.04 3.28 -11.90
N SER A 43 5.49 3.80 -10.77
CA SER A 43 6.04 5.16 -10.71
C SER A 43 7.39 5.26 -11.42
N GLY A 44 8.12 4.14 -11.52
CA GLY A 44 9.47 4.11 -12.10
C GLY A 44 10.54 4.75 -11.21
N VAL A 45 10.18 5.11 -9.98
CA VAL A 45 11.09 5.68 -8.97
C VAL A 45 11.82 4.53 -8.27
N ASP A 46 13.11 4.72 -7.97
CA ASP A 46 13.85 3.77 -7.14
C ASP A 46 13.19 3.67 -5.75
N PRO A 47 12.84 2.46 -5.25
CA PRO A 47 12.31 2.30 -3.91
C PRO A 47 13.14 2.99 -2.80
N GLY A 48 14.46 3.13 -2.99
CA GLY A 48 15.35 3.82 -2.06
C GLY A 48 15.14 5.34 -1.94
N GLU A 49 14.41 5.97 -2.87
CA GLU A 49 14.14 7.41 -2.88
C GLU A 49 12.87 7.81 -2.11
N PHE A 50 12.11 6.86 -1.56
CA PHE A 50 10.91 7.15 -0.79
C PHE A 50 11.25 7.47 0.68
N ASP A 51 11.12 8.73 1.08
CA ASP A 51 11.39 9.17 2.46
C ASP A 51 10.30 8.81 3.48
N HIS A 52 9.06 8.64 3.02
CA HIS A 52 7.91 8.51 3.90
C HIS A 52 6.84 7.57 3.35
N ALA A 53 6.32 6.72 4.23
CA ALA A 53 5.20 5.82 3.95
C ALA A 53 4.05 6.15 4.90
N ILE A 54 2.87 6.41 4.33
CA ILE A 54 1.62 6.63 5.07
C ILE A 54 0.66 5.54 4.68
N PHE A 55 0.16 4.79 5.66
CA PHE A 55 -0.77 3.70 5.42
C PHE A 55 -2.06 3.85 6.23
N GLY A 56 -3.20 3.78 5.54
CA GLY A 56 -4.53 3.84 6.15
C GLY A 56 -5.08 2.45 6.45
N ASN A 57 -5.33 2.15 7.72
CA ASN A 57 -6.02 0.94 8.17
C ASN A 57 -7.01 1.31 9.30
N VAL A 58 -8.26 0.87 9.18
CA VAL A 58 -9.31 1.21 10.14
C VAL A 58 -9.37 0.23 11.30
N MET A 59 -9.43 -1.07 10.99
CA MET A 59 -9.56 -2.13 11.99
C MET A 59 -8.33 -3.03 11.94
N GLN A 60 -7.70 -3.20 13.10
CA GLN A 60 -6.56 -4.09 13.26
C GLN A 60 -7.05 -5.54 13.31
N THR A 61 -6.71 -6.32 12.29
CA THR A 61 -7.14 -7.73 12.12
C THR A 61 -5.97 -8.72 12.10
N SER A 62 -4.76 -8.26 12.38
CA SER A 62 -3.51 -9.05 12.43
C SER A 62 -2.59 -8.49 13.51
N ALA A 63 -1.63 -9.30 13.97
CA ALA A 63 -0.72 -8.96 15.06
C ALA A 63 0.19 -7.76 14.75
N ASP A 64 0.49 -7.54 13.47
CA ASP A 64 1.37 -6.49 12.95
C ASP A 64 0.59 -5.34 12.27
N ALA A 65 -0.74 -5.32 12.36
CA ALA A 65 -1.58 -4.32 11.69
C ALA A 65 -1.21 -2.87 12.03
N ILE A 66 -0.73 -2.61 13.25
CA ILE A 66 -0.25 -1.28 13.69
C ILE A 66 0.98 -0.79 12.91
N TYR A 67 1.75 -1.71 12.34
CA TYR A 67 2.99 -1.42 11.63
C TYR A 67 2.81 -1.36 10.13
N GLY A 68 1.59 -1.28 9.59
CA GLY A 68 1.35 -1.43 8.15
C GLY A 68 2.23 -0.57 7.23
N ALA A 69 2.57 0.66 7.65
CA ALA A 69 3.50 1.54 6.92
C ALA A 69 4.93 0.96 6.74
N ARG A 70 5.36 0.01 7.58
CA ARG A 70 6.67 -0.66 7.49
C ARG A 70 6.69 -1.84 6.52
N HIS A 71 5.53 -2.27 6.03
CA HIS A 71 5.39 -3.40 5.11
C HIS A 71 5.14 -2.96 3.67
N VAL A 72 4.90 -1.67 3.45
CA VAL A 72 4.57 -1.06 2.15
C VAL A 72 5.74 -0.31 1.55
#